data_AF-A0A449B053-F1
#
_entry.id   AF-A0A449B053-F1
#
_cell.length_a   1.000
_cell.length_b   1.000
_cell.length_c   1.000
_cell.angle_alpha   90.00
_cell.angle_beta   90.00
_cell.angle_gamma   90.00
#
_symmetry.space_group_name_H-M   'P 1'
#
loop_
_entity.id
_entity.type
_entity.pdbx_description
1 polymer ?
#
loop_
_entity_poly.entity_id
_entity_poly.type
_entity_poly.pdbx_seq_one_letter_code
_entity_poly.pdbx_strand_id
1 'polypeptide(L)'
;MITNLETLKAETNNSSSSSIFSGDSSILLWIVLGILVLLILIFFAYSWIKDKIDKKKLREATFELQRETAIYFWELNVKLLKLWELNKQSQADFVPSIGEYKMSDLNRAAKQVLEKEIKSVRFQACFKETELHNLFVKNLFKLKDTNANLWEKHLPTFKEYLENNLVTAQQELDDLSKTAFVETRKQDLIEQDTTKEYHEFLK
;
A
#
# COMPACT_ATOMS: atom_id res chain seq x y z
N MET A 1 48.52 73.73 -57.10
CA MET A 1 49.64 73.24 -56.28
C MET A 1 49.10 72.98 -54.88
N ILE A 2 49.58 71.93 -54.22
CA ILE A 2 49.11 71.26 -52.98
C ILE A 2 48.27 69.99 -53.25
N THR A 3 49.02 68.89 -53.26
CA THR A 3 48.65 67.48 -53.09
C THR A 3 48.10 67.21 -51.69
N ASN A 4 47.26 66.16 -51.52
CA ASN A 4 47.60 65.00 -50.67
C ASN A 4 46.46 63.96 -50.51
N LEU A 5 46.88 62.70 -50.67
CA LEU A 5 46.60 61.48 -49.89
C LEU A 5 45.15 61.14 -49.52
N GLU A 6 44.66 60.02 -50.03
CA GLU A 6 44.66 58.72 -49.33
C GLU A 6 44.01 58.80 -47.94
N THR A 7 42.83 58.19 -47.77
CA THR A 7 42.67 57.03 -46.89
C THR A 7 41.22 56.54 -46.85
N LEU A 8 41.13 55.22 -46.98
CA LEU A 8 39.98 54.34 -46.76
C LEU A 8 39.19 54.71 -45.51
N LYS A 9 37.88 54.92 -45.66
CA LYS A 9 36.94 54.86 -44.53
C LYS A 9 36.20 53.53 -44.61
N ALA A 10 36.56 52.66 -43.67
CA ALA A 10 35.96 51.35 -43.44
C ALA A 10 34.43 51.45 -43.34
N GLU A 11 33.77 50.60 -44.10
CA GLU A 11 32.33 50.36 -44.01
C GLU A 11 32.07 49.45 -42.79
N THR A 12 32.06 50.07 -41.61
CA THR A 12 31.63 49.40 -40.38
C THR A 12 30.11 49.20 -40.46
N ASN A 13 29.69 48.00 -40.82
CA ASN A 13 28.31 47.53 -40.67
C ASN A 13 27.93 47.55 -39.18
N ASN A 14 27.43 48.69 -38.72
CA ASN A 14 26.67 48.77 -37.49
C ASN A 14 25.36 48.03 -37.72
N SER A 15 25.32 46.78 -37.25
CA SER A 15 24.10 46.04 -36.99
C SER A 15 23.17 46.94 -36.19
N SER A 16 22.13 47.40 -36.86
CA SER A 16 21.05 48.19 -36.28
C SER A 16 20.32 47.27 -35.31
N SER A 17 20.66 47.36 -34.03
CA SER A 17 19.79 46.94 -32.94
C SER A 17 18.54 47.84 -32.99
N SER A 18 17.63 47.51 -33.90
CA SER A 18 16.34 48.17 -34.06
C SER A 18 15.61 48.10 -32.73
N SER A 19 15.38 49.26 -32.11
CA SER A 19 14.61 49.41 -30.89
C SER A 19 13.15 49.03 -31.14
N ILE A 20 12.76 47.83 -30.71
CA ILE A 20 11.38 47.28 -30.75
C ILE A 20 10.44 48.03 -29.78
N PHE A 21 10.84 49.20 -29.25
CA PHE A 21 10.11 49.93 -28.20
C PHE A 21 9.81 51.38 -28.62
N SER A 22 8.95 51.58 -29.63
CA SER A 22 8.46 52.91 -29.99
C SER A 22 6.93 52.94 -30.05
N GLY A 23 6.30 53.65 -29.10
CA GLY A 23 4.89 54.10 -29.10
C GLY A 23 3.82 53.02 -29.29
N ASP A 24 3.58 52.61 -30.53
CA ASP A 24 2.64 51.55 -30.91
C ASP A 24 3.16 50.14 -30.57
N SER A 25 4.49 49.94 -30.50
CA SER A 25 5.06 48.68 -29.99
C SER A 25 4.83 48.49 -28.50
N SER A 26 4.68 49.60 -27.75
CA SER A 26 4.43 49.58 -26.31
C SER A 26 3.05 49.00 -26.01
N ILE A 27 2.02 49.37 -26.78
CA ILE A 27 0.66 48.83 -26.58
C ILE A 27 0.61 47.33 -26.88
N LEU A 28 1.29 46.90 -27.94
CA LEU A 28 1.42 45.50 -28.34
C LEU A 28 2.13 44.66 -27.26
N LEU A 29 3.19 45.20 -26.66
CA LEU A 29 3.91 44.56 -25.56
C LEU A 29 3.03 44.37 -24.31
N TRP A 30 2.23 45.37 -23.94
CA TRP A 30 1.30 45.25 -22.82
C TRP A 30 0.19 44.22 -23.07
N ILE A 31 -0.27 44.08 -24.32
CA ILE A 31 -1.24 43.05 -24.71
C ILE A 31 -0.64 41.66 -24.57
N VAL A 32 0.58 41.44 -25.06
CA VAL A 32 1.29 40.15 -24.95
C VAL A 32 1.56 39.81 -23.49
N LEU A 33 1.97 40.79 -22.67
CA LEU A 33 2.17 40.60 -21.23
C LEU A 33 0.85 40.25 -20.53
N GLY A 34 -0.25 40.90 -20.88
CA GLY A 34 -1.58 40.61 -20.34
C GLY A 34 -2.03 39.18 -20.62
N ILE A 35 -1.81 38.70 -21.85
CA ILE A 35 -2.11 37.31 -22.24
C ILE A 35 -1.22 36.32 -21.48
N LEU A 36 0.06 36.63 -21.30
CA LEU A 36 0.98 35.78 -20.53
C LEU A 36 0.53 35.65 -19.07
N VAL A 37 0.17 36.77 -18.43
CA VAL A 37 -0.34 36.78 -17.05
C VAL A 37 -1.67 36.01 -16.96
N LEU A 38 -2.57 36.19 -17.93
CA LEU A 38 -3.84 35.45 -17.99
C LEU A 38 -3.61 33.93 -18.06
N LEU A 39 -2.67 33.48 -18.90
CA LEU A 39 -2.32 32.06 -19.01
C LEU A 39 -1.77 31.50 -17.70
N ILE A 40 -0.93 32.27 -16.99
CA ILE A 40 -0.41 31.89 -15.68
C ILE A 40 -1.55 31.77 -14.66
N LEU A 41 -2.48 32.73 -14.63
CA LEU A 41 -3.63 32.67 -13.72
C LEU A 41 -4.54 31.47 -14.00
N ILE A 42 -4.78 31.16 -15.27
CA ILE A 42 -5.56 29.98 -15.68
C ILE A 42 -4.84 28.69 -15.25
N PHE A 43 -3.51 28.63 -15.42
CA PHE A 43 -2.71 27.48 -14.99
C PHE A 43 -2.77 27.26 -13.47
N PHE A 44 -2.62 28.34 -12.70
CA PHE A 44 -2.73 28.28 -11.23
C PHE A 44 -4.13 27.85 -10.78
N ALA A 45 -5.17 28.41 -11.38
CA ALA A 45 -6.55 28.01 -11.10
C ALA A 45 -6.76 26.51 -11.40
N TYR A 46 -6.34 26.05 -12.59
CA TYR A 46 -6.46 24.64 -12.98
C TYR A 46 -5.70 23.72 -12.01
N SER A 47 -4.46 24.05 -11.66
CA SER A 47 -3.65 23.26 -10.72
C SER A 47 -4.35 23.15 -9.36
N TRP A 48 -4.92 24.25 -8.86
CA TRP A 48 -5.58 24.23 -7.54
C TRP A 48 -6.86 23.40 -7.52
N ILE A 49 -7.67 23.46 -8.59
CA ILE A 49 -8.85 22.59 -8.73
C ILE A 49 -8.43 21.12 -8.83
N LYS A 50 -7.42 20.82 -9.65
CA LYS A 50 -6.93 19.45 -9.85
C LYS A 50 -6.41 18.87 -8.53
N ASP A 51 -5.61 19.62 -7.78
CA ASP A 51 -5.08 19.20 -6.48
C ASP A 51 -6.20 18.87 -5.48
N LYS A 52 -7.32 19.62 -5.48
CA LYS A 52 -8.46 19.32 -4.61
C LYS A 52 -9.17 18.02 -5.02
N ILE A 53 -9.34 17.78 -6.31
CA ILE A 53 -9.96 16.55 -6.82
C ILE A 53 -9.08 15.34 -6.51
N ASP A 54 -7.78 15.45 -6.78
CA ASP A 54 -6.82 14.36 -6.56
C ASP A 54 -6.70 14.04 -5.07
N LYS A 55 -6.69 15.06 -4.19
CA LYS A 55 -6.75 14.86 -2.72
C LYS A 55 -8.02 14.15 -2.27
N LYS A 56 -9.18 14.48 -2.85
CA LYS A 56 -10.45 13.83 -2.51
C LYS A 56 -10.45 12.36 -2.91
N LYS A 57 -10.03 12.07 -4.15
CA LYS A 57 -9.91 10.69 -4.66
C LYS A 57 -8.91 9.87 -3.85
N LEU A 58 -7.77 10.46 -3.51
CA LEU A 58 -6.78 9.80 -2.66
C LEU A 58 -7.37 9.49 -1.28
N ARG A 59 -8.11 10.44 -0.67
CA ARG A 59 -8.76 10.21 0.62
C ARG A 59 -9.78 9.09 0.57
N GLU A 60 -10.60 9.04 -0.47
CA GLU A 60 -11.59 7.97 -0.68
C GLU A 60 -10.89 6.62 -0.86
N ALA A 61 -9.87 6.54 -1.72
CA ALA A 61 -9.08 5.32 -1.91
C ALA A 61 -8.37 4.87 -0.62
N THR A 62 -7.81 5.79 0.17
CA THR A 62 -7.20 5.44 1.46
C THR A 62 -8.23 4.95 2.48
N PHE A 63 -9.46 5.48 2.45
CA PHE A 63 -10.52 5.04 3.35
C PHE A 63 -11.02 3.64 2.97
N GLU A 64 -11.19 3.37 1.68
CA GLU A 64 -11.52 2.04 1.18
C GLU A 64 -10.43 1.03 1.53
N LEU A 65 -9.15 1.38 1.31
CA LEU A 65 -8.01 0.54 1.67
C LEU A 65 -7.96 0.27 3.18
N GLN A 66 -8.19 1.28 4.02
CA GLN A 66 -8.23 1.11 5.48
C GLN A 66 -9.34 0.16 5.92
N ARG A 67 -10.53 0.30 5.32
CA ARG A 67 -11.65 -0.60 5.59
C ARG A 67 -11.34 -2.04 5.16
N GLU A 68 -10.82 -2.22 3.95
CA GLU A 68 -10.42 -3.55 3.46
C GLU A 68 -9.33 -4.17 4.33
N THR A 69 -8.38 -3.35 4.78
CA THR A 69 -7.31 -3.75 5.69
C THR A 69 -7.88 -4.21 7.03
N ALA A 70 -8.84 -3.49 7.62
CA ALA A 70 -9.47 -3.88 8.88
C ALA A 70 -10.23 -5.22 8.75
N ILE A 71 -11.01 -5.39 7.68
CA ILE A 71 -11.71 -6.64 7.38
C ILE A 71 -10.69 -7.79 7.23
N TYR A 72 -9.69 -7.58 6.40
CA TYR A 72 -8.69 -8.61 6.11
C TYR A 72 -7.82 -8.94 7.34
N PHE A 73 -7.51 -7.94 8.16
CA PHE A 73 -6.81 -8.12 9.42
C PHE A 73 -7.60 -9.01 10.37
N TRP A 74 -8.91 -8.76 10.52
CA TRP A 74 -9.79 -9.65 11.31
C TRP A 74 -9.81 -11.07 10.74
N GLU A 75 -10.05 -11.23 9.43
CA GLU A 75 -10.07 -12.56 8.78
C GLU A 75 -8.75 -13.32 8.98
N LEU A 76 -7.62 -12.61 8.90
CA LEU A 76 -6.30 -13.18 9.08
C LEU A 76 -6.05 -13.63 10.52
N ASN A 77 -6.49 -12.85 11.52
CA ASN A 77 -6.38 -13.25 12.92
C ASN A 77 -7.21 -14.52 13.21
N VAL A 78 -8.45 -14.60 12.70
CA VAL A 78 -9.29 -15.81 12.79
C VAL A 78 -8.59 -17.01 12.17
N LYS A 79 -8.09 -16.85 10.94
CA LYS A 79 -7.38 -17.92 10.21
C LYS A 79 -6.14 -18.40 10.96
N LEU A 80 -5.34 -17.49 11.52
CA LEU A 80 -4.13 -17.83 12.27
C LEU A 80 -4.45 -18.55 13.58
N LEU A 81 -5.47 -18.12 14.32
CA LEU A 81 -5.93 -18.81 15.53
C LEU A 81 -6.42 -20.22 15.20
N LYS A 82 -7.19 -20.36 14.12
CA LYS A 82 -7.67 -21.68 13.71
C LYS A 82 -6.53 -22.60 13.29
N LEU A 83 -5.57 -22.08 12.53
CA LEU A 83 -4.38 -22.83 12.14
C LEU A 83 -3.55 -23.28 13.34
N TRP A 84 -3.43 -22.43 14.37
CA TRP A 84 -2.76 -22.77 15.62
C TRP A 84 -3.48 -23.92 16.33
N GLU A 85 -4.81 -23.85 16.45
CA GLU A 85 -5.62 -24.89 17.08
C GLU A 85 -5.53 -26.23 16.33
N LEU A 86 -5.68 -26.22 15.01
CA LEU A 86 -5.59 -27.41 14.16
C LEU A 86 -4.23 -28.10 14.28
N ASN A 87 -3.16 -27.30 14.27
CA ASN A 87 -1.82 -27.80 14.41
C ASN A 87 -1.58 -28.38 15.82
N LYS A 88 -2.13 -27.75 16.87
CA LYS A 88 -2.08 -28.30 18.24
C LYS A 88 -2.81 -29.64 18.34
N GLN A 89 -4.02 -29.73 17.80
CA GLN A 89 -4.80 -30.99 17.79
C GLN A 89 -4.05 -32.08 17.01
N SER A 90 -3.57 -31.76 15.81
CA SER A 90 -2.84 -32.71 14.97
C SER A 90 -1.53 -33.21 15.61
N GLN A 91 -0.89 -32.39 16.45
CA GLN A 91 0.29 -32.79 17.23
C GLN A 91 -0.07 -33.64 18.46
N ALA A 92 -1.21 -33.38 19.10
CA ALA A 92 -1.69 -34.19 20.21
C ALA A 92 -2.09 -35.61 19.73
N ASP A 93 -2.65 -35.70 18.53
CA ASP A 93 -3.06 -36.95 17.89
C ASP A 93 -1.89 -37.67 17.17
N PHE A 94 -0.69 -37.06 17.15
CA PHE A 94 0.47 -37.65 16.50
C PHE A 94 1.00 -38.85 17.29
N VAL A 95 0.80 -40.05 16.75
CA VAL A 95 1.37 -41.29 17.28
C VAL A 95 2.61 -41.69 16.46
N PRO A 96 3.81 -41.78 17.07
CA PRO A 96 5.02 -42.19 16.38
C PRO A 96 4.88 -43.57 15.72
N SER A 97 5.27 -43.68 14.45
CA SER A 97 5.32 -44.93 13.67
C SER A 97 3.98 -45.59 13.30
N ILE A 98 2.84 -45.05 13.77
CA ILE A 98 1.49 -45.58 13.48
C ILE A 98 0.58 -44.50 12.86
N GLY A 99 0.80 -43.22 13.16
CA GLY A 99 -0.01 -42.12 12.65
C GLY A 99 0.02 -41.98 11.12
N GLU A 100 -1.08 -41.50 10.55
CA GLU A 100 -1.21 -41.25 9.10
C GLU A 100 -0.20 -40.21 8.58
N TYR A 101 0.19 -39.23 9.41
CA TYR A 101 1.01 -38.10 9.00
C TYR A 101 2.30 -38.02 9.82
N LYS A 102 3.42 -37.68 9.18
CA LYS A 102 4.69 -37.43 9.89
C LYS A 102 4.69 -36.02 10.48
N MET A 103 5.45 -35.81 11.55
CA MET A 103 5.65 -34.48 12.15
C MET A 103 6.18 -33.44 11.13
N SER A 104 6.98 -33.89 10.16
CA SER A 104 7.46 -33.04 9.05
C SER A 104 6.33 -32.55 8.16
N ASP A 105 5.29 -33.36 7.96
CA ASP A 105 4.15 -33.03 7.11
C ASP A 105 3.24 -32.02 7.80
N LEU A 106 3.00 -32.17 9.12
CA LEU A 106 2.27 -31.17 9.93
C LEU A 106 2.94 -29.80 9.89
N ASN A 107 4.27 -29.77 10.09
CA ASN A 107 5.06 -28.54 10.02
C ASN A 107 5.05 -27.92 8.61
N ARG A 108 5.13 -28.75 7.57
CA ARG A 108 5.08 -28.31 6.17
C ARG A 108 3.72 -27.72 5.82
N ALA A 109 2.62 -28.38 6.20
CA ALA A 109 1.27 -27.93 5.93
C ALA A 109 1.01 -26.56 6.58
N ALA A 110 1.32 -26.41 7.86
CA ALA A 110 1.19 -25.14 8.56
C ALA A 110 2.00 -24.01 7.87
N LYS A 111 3.25 -24.29 7.52
CA LYS A 111 4.11 -23.34 6.82
C LYS A 111 3.58 -22.94 5.43
N GLN A 112 3.03 -23.90 4.68
CA GLN A 112 2.48 -23.64 3.34
C GLN A 112 1.22 -22.77 3.40
N VAL A 113 0.33 -23.01 4.37
CA VAL A 113 -0.83 -22.13 4.62
C VAL A 113 -0.38 -20.69 4.91
N LEU A 114 0.58 -20.52 5.83
CA LEU A 114 1.14 -19.20 6.16
C LEU A 114 1.81 -18.52 4.95
N GLU A 115 2.62 -19.26 4.18
CA GLU A 115 3.30 -18.71 3.02
C GLU A 115 2.34 -18.28 1.92
N LYS A 116 1.29 -19.06 1.67
CA LYS A 116 0.27 -18.72 0.67
C LYS A 116 -0.47 -17.44 1.06
N GLU A 117 -0.79 -17.28 2.34
CA GLU A 117 -1.45 -16.08 2.84
C GLU A 117 -0.55 -14.85 2.74
N ILE A 118 0.73 -14.95 3.13
CA ILE A 118 1.69 -13.84 3.04
C ILE A 118 1.99 -13.45 1.58
N LYS A 119 2.00 -14.42 0.67
CA LYS A 119 2.20 -14.18 -0.78
C LYS A 119 0.93 -13.66 -1.46
N SER A 120 -0.22 -13.66 -0.79
CA SER A 120 -1.48 -13.18 -1.35
C SER A 120 -1.38 -11.71 -1.76
N VAL A 121 -1.96 -11.38 -2.91
CA VAL A 121 -2.08 -10.00 -3.39
C VAL A 121 -2.80 -9.13 -2.36
N ARG A 122 -3.79 -9.70 -1.67
CA ARG A 122 -4.56 -9.01 -0.63
C ARG A 122 -3.69 -8.65 0.58
N PHE A 123 -2.80 -9.54 0.99
CA PHE A 123 -1.84 -9.27 2.05
C PHE A 123 -0.88 -8.14 1.68
N GLN A 124 -0.33 -8.19 0.48
CA GLN A 124 0.58 -7.14 0.00
C GLN A 124 -0.13 -5.79 -0.14
N ALA A 125 -1.38 -5.77 -0.59
CA ALA A 125 -2.15 -4.53 -0.73
C ALA A 125 -2.46 -3.88 0.64
N CYS A 126 -2.86 -4.68 1.64
CA CYS A 126 -3.32 -4.16 2.94
C CYS A 126 -2.15 -3.76 3.87
N PHE A 127 -1.02 -4.48 3.81
CA PHE A 127 0.04 -4.37 4.82
C PHE A 127 1.34 -3.71 4.32
N LYS A 128 1.48 -3.41 3.02
CA LYS A 128 2.72 -2.82 2.48
C LYS A 128 2.91 -1.34 2.84
N GLU A 129 1.84 -0.60 3.07
CA GLU A 129 1.88 0.86 3.26
C GLU A 129 1.45 1.31 4.67
N THR A 130 1.02 0.37 5.52
CA THR A 130 0.38 0.70 6.79
C THR A 130 1.33 0.49 7.97
N GLU A 131 1.92 1.58 8.47
CA GLU A 131 2.84 1.52 9.62
C GLU A 131 2.21 0.94 10.89
N LEU A 132 0.89 1.12 11.06
CA LEU A 132 0.12 0.64 12.22
C LEU A 132 0.23 -0.87 12.42
N HIS A 133 0.39 -1.65 11.35
CA HIS A 133 0.41 -3.12 11.42
C HIS A 133 1.82 -3.72 11.32
N ASN A 134 2.87 -2.91 11.36
CA ASN A 134 4.26 -3.39 11.27
C ASN A 134 4.61 -4.41 12.36
N LEU A 135 4.11 -4.20 13.59
CA LEU A 135 4.33 -5.14 14.69
C LEU A 135 3.66 -6.50 14.43
N PHE A 136 2.43 -6.47 13.90
CA PHE A 136 1.69 -7.67 13.53
C PHE A 136 2.40 -8.44 12.43
N VAL A 137 2.79 -7.75 11.35
CA VAL A 137 3.53 -8.35 10.22
C VAL A 137 4.84 -8.97 10.70
N LYS A 138 5.60 -8.26 11.56
CA LYS A 138 6.84 -8.79 12.14
C LYS A 138 6.59 -10.06 12.96
N ASN A 139 5.54 -10.09 13.78
CA ASN A 139 5.21 -11.27 14.58
C ASN A 139 4.69 -12.43 13.70
N LEU A 140 3.97 -12.13 12.62
CA LEU A 140 3.56 -13.13 11.63
C LEU A 140 4.76 -13.77 10.92
N PHE A 141 5.77 -12.98 10.54
CA PHE A 141 7.01 -13.53 9.97
C PHE A 141 7.76 -14.41 10.97
N LYS A 142 7.81 -14.03 12.26
CA LYS A 142 8.37 -14.89 13.31
C LYS A 142 7.59 -16.21 13.43
N LEU A 143 6.26 -16.18 13.33
CA LEU A 143 5.44 -17.38 13.34
C LEU A 143 5.78 -18.30 12.16
N LYS A 144 5.91 -17.73 10.96
CA LYS A 144 6.29 -18.46 9.73
C LYS A 144 7.67 -19.11 9.83
N ASP A 145 8.63 -18.44 10.47
CA ASP A 145 10.01 -18.92 10.58
C ASP A 145 10.19 -19.93 11.73
N THR A 146 9.26 -19.95 12.68
CA THR A 146 9.25 -20.93 13.77
C THR A 146 8.51 -22.18 13.33
N ASN A 147 9.10 -23.36 13.54
CA ASN A 147 8.42 -24.62 13.24
C ASN A 147 7.14 -24.76 14.07
N ALA A 148 6.09 -25.32 13.46
CA ALA A 148 4.75 -25.37 14.05
C ALA A 148 4.68 -26.21 15.34
N ASN A 149 5.59 -27.16 15.49
CA ASN A 149 5.77 -27.94 16.71
C ASN A 149 6.35 -27.18 17.90
N LEU A 150 6.94 -26.01 17.66
CA LEU A 150 7.61 -25.20 18.67
C LEU A 150 6.80 -23.95 19.04
N TRP A 151 5.66 -23.72 18.39
CA TRP A 151 4.84 -22.53 18.56
C TRP A 151 4.44 -22.28 20.03
N GLU A 152 3.94 -23.30 20.74
CA GLU A 152 3.53 -23.12 22.15
C GLU A 152 4.70 -22.77 23.07
N LYS A 153 5.89 -23.32 22.78
CA LYS A 153 7.07 -23.14 23.62
C LYS A 153 7.82 -21.83 23.33
N HIS A 154 7.91 -21.45 22.06
CA HIS A 154 8.71 -20.31 21.61
C HIS A 154 7.89 -19.03 21.43
N LEU A 155 6.57 -19.14 21.27
CA LEU A 155 5.66 -18.01 21.03
C LEU A 155 4.47 -18.03 21.99
N PRO A 156 4.68 -18.18 23.33
CA PRO A 156 3.57 -18.30 24.28
C PRO A 156 2.66 -17.07 24.30
N THR A 157 3.24 -15.87 24.14
CA THR A 157 2.51 -14.60 24.13
C THR A 157 1.86 -14.26 22.80
N PHE A 158 2.20 -14.99 21.72
CA PHE A 158 1.65 -14.69 20.39
C PHE A 158 0.18 -15.09 20.28
N LYS A 159 -0.22 -16.20 20.92
CA LYS A 159 -1.63 -16.62 20.97
C LYS A 159 -2.50 -15.57 21.67
N GLU A 160 -2.08 -15.10 22.84
CA GLU A 160 -2.76 -14.03 23.57
C GLU A 160 -2.79 -12.72 22.75
N TYR A 161 -1.71 -12.40 22.05
CA TYR A 161 -1.67 -11.26 21.14
C TYR A 161 -2.71 -11.37 20.02
N LEU A 162 -2.85 -12.54 19.39
CA LEU A 162 -3.88 -12.77 18.36
C LEU A 162 -5.30 -12.67 18.93
N GLU A 163 -5.56 -13.26 20.09
CA GLU A 163 -6.88 -13.21 20.75
C GLU A 163 -7.27 -11.76 21.09
N ASN A 164 -6.34 -10.98 21.66
CA ASN A 164 -6.57 -9.58 21.96
C ASN A 164 -6.81 -8.74 20.70
N ASN A 165 -6.00 -8.95 19.65
CA ASN A 165 -6.18 -8.24 18.38
C ASN A 165 -7.49 -8.61 17.68
N LEU A 166 -7.97 -9.85 17.85
CA LEU A 166 -9.24 -10.27 17.28
C LEU A 166 -10.40 -9.49 17.90
N VAL A 167 -10.39 -9.31 19.23
CA VAL A 167 -11.39 -8.49 19.93
C VAL A 167 -11.36 -7.05 19.44
N THR A 168 -10.16 -6.44 19.35
CA THR A 168 -10.02 -5.07 18.85
C THR A 168 -10.46 -4.95 17.39
N ALA A 169 -10.05 -5.87 16.52
CA ALA A 169 -10.41 -5.87 15.12
C ALA A 169 -11.93 -6.06 14.92
N GLN A 170 -12.57 -6.86 15.76
CA GLN A 170 -14.02 -7.05 15.72
C GLN A 170 -14.78 -5.80 16.17
N GLN A 171 -14.29 -5.08 17.18
CA GLN A 171 -14.85 -3.79 17.58
C GLN A 171 -14.73 -2.75 16.46
N GLU A 172 -13.58 -2.67 15.80
CA GLU A 172 -13.38 -1.79 14.64
C GLU A 172 -14.33 -2.15 13.49
N LEU A 173 -14.54 -3.44 13.24
CA LEU A 173 -15.47 -3.95 12.23
C LEU A 173 -16.92 -3.56 12.55
N ASP A 174 -17.33 -3.70 13.81
CA ASP A 174 -18.66 -3.34 14.28
C ASP A 174 -18.91 -1.84 14.14
N ASP A 175 -17.91 -1.00 14.43
CA ASP A 175 -18.02 0.46 14.26
C ASP A 175 -18.02 0.87 12.77
N LEU A 176 -17.26 0.18 11.92
CA LEU A 176 -17.32 0.36 10.47
C LEU A 176 -18.66 -0.07 9.88
N SER A 177 -19.26 -1.16 10.39
CA SER A 177 -20.56 -1.66 9.94
C SER A 177 -21.72 -0.70 10.24
N LYS A 178 -21.62 0.08 11.33
CA LYS A 178 -22.58 1.14 11.67
C LYS A 178 -22.48 2.34 10.72
N THR A 179 -21.29 2.57 10.16
CA THR A 179 -20.98 3.77 9.38
C THR A 179 -21.06 3.52 7.87
N ALA A 180 -20.87 2.26 7.43
CA ALA A 180 -20.95 1.84 6.03
C ALA A 180 -21.42 0.37 5.93
N PHE A 181 -22.05 -0.01 4.80
CA PHE A 181 -22.38 -1.42 4.56
C PHE A 181 -21.10 -2.24 4.40
N VAL A 182 -20.77 -3.05 5.41
CA VAL A 182 -19.62 -3.94 5.45
C VAL A 182 -20.10 -5.38 5.28
N GLU A 183 -19.76 -6.00 4.15
CA GLU A 183 -19.99 -7.43 3.94
C GLU A 183 -18.75 -8.18 4.44
N THR A 184 -18.87 -8.82 5.60
CA THR A 184 -17.83 -9.68 6.17
C THR A 184 -18.16 -11.13 5.91
N ARG A 185 -17.13 -11.93 5.60
CA ARG A 185 -17.29 -13.38 5.55
C ARG A 185 -17.62 -13.88 6.95
N LYS A 186 -18.62 -14.77 7.05
CA LYS A 186 -18.97 -15.41 8.32
C LYS A 186 -17.75 -16.17 8.86
N GLN A 187 -17.48 -16.02 10.16
CA GLN A 187 -16.35 -16.65 10.83
C GLN A 187 -16.29 -18.17 10.55
N ASP A 188 -17.43 -18.86 10.65
CA ASP A 188 -17.52 -20.31 10.42
C ASP A 188 -17.03 -20.74 9.04
N LEU A 189 -17.24 -19.92 8.00
CA LEU A 189 -16.79 -20.21 6.64
C LEU A 189 -15.27 -20.09 6.53
N ILE A 190 -14.69 -19.08 7.18
CA ILE A 190 -13.24 -18.86 7.20
C ILE A 190 -12.55 -20.02 7.92
N GLU A 191 -13.11 -20.46 9.05
CA GLU A 191 -12.60 -21.61 9.78
C GLU A 191 -12.68 -22.88 8.94
N GLN A 192 -13.82 -23.12 8.28
CA GLN A 192 -14.01 -24.29 7.41
C GLN A 192 -13.04 -24.30 6.24
N ASP A 193 -12.83 -23.17 5.57
CA ASP A 193 -11.89 -23.05 4.46
C ASP A 193 -10.45 -23.27 4.92
N THR A 194 -10.10 -22.75 6.10
CA THR A 194 -8.78 -22.96 6.70
C THR A 194 -8.54 -24.43 7.03
N THR A 195 -9.54 -25.12 7.58
CA THR A 195 -9.46 -26.56 7.84
C THR A 195 -9.27 -27.37 6.55
N LYS A 196 -10.05 -27.08 5.50
CA LYS A 196 -9.91 -27.74 4.21
C LYS A 196 -8.51 -27.54 3.63
N GLU A 197 -8.04 -26.30 3.60
CA GLU A 197 -6.73 -25.94 3.07
C GLU A 197 -5.60 -26.63 3.85
N TYR A 198 -5.69 -26.69 5.17
CA TYR A 198 -4.73 -27.41 6.00
C TYR A 198 -4.67 -28.90 5.64
N HIS A 199 -5.82 -29.55 5.51
CA HIS A 199 -5.88 -30.97 5.14
C HIS A 199 -5.45 -31.26 3.69
N GLU A 200 -5.63 -30.31 2.77
CA GLU A 200 -5.09 -30.44 1.41
C GLU A 200 -3.56 -30.51 1.41
N PHE A 201 -2.89 -29.71 2.24
CA PHE A 201 -1.43 -29.72 2.34
C PHE A 201 -0.85 -30.86 3.17
N LEU A 202 -1.69 -31.60 3.90
CA LEU A 202 -1.31 -32.81 4.61
C LEU A 202 -1.22 -34.06 3.71
N LYS A 203 -1.88 -34.02 2.54
CA LYS A 203 -1.80 -35.08 1.52
C LYS A 203 -0.52 -34.98 0.70
#